data_AF-A0A3A8JPT5-F1
#
_entry.id   AF-A0A3A8JPT5-F1
#
_cell.length_a   1.000
_cell.length_b   1.000
_cell.length_c   1.000
_cell.angle_alpha   90.00
_cell.angle_beta   90.00
_cell.angle_gamma   90.00
#
_symmetry.space_group_name_H-M   'P 1'
#
loop_
_entity.id
_entity.type
_entity.pdbx_description
1 polymer ?
#
loop_
_entity_poly.entity_id
_entity_poly.type
_entity_poly.pdbx_seq_one_letter_code
_entity_poly.pdbx_strand_id
1 'polypeptide(L)'
;MVLPATTDPSFLASLARALGVTRVARVTGLDRTGVEVACAVRPGGHVLQVCNGKGLTFEEAARGALLETAELWAAERVRPELLRWGSQEELEGTGVAVWGVDALGSAGQEVAPRLAGPAVRLAWREARELHTGTAVWVPAQGVYCPPSGTVALGPVSVAWTTNGSGAHPESGLALLHALLEATERDQLSRALPEGWTEEGVVGRMLRTDRLG
;
A
#
# COMPACT_ATOMS: atom_id res chain seq x y z
N MET A 1 -7.91 8.36 -11.84
CA MET A 1 -6.88 9.37 -12.15
C MET A 1 -6.11 8.90 -13.37
N VAL A 2 -6.32 9.51 -14.54
CA VAL A 2 -5.55 9.20 -15.75
C VAL A 2 -4.19 9.87 -15.58
N LEU A 3 -3.21 9.09 -15.16
CA LEU A 3 -1.81 9.53 -15.12
C LEU A 3 -1.34 9.76 -16.56
N PRO A 4 -0.46 10.76 -16.83
CA PRO A 4 -0.12 11.16 -18.20
C PRO A 4 0.31 9.98 -19.08
N ALA A 5 -0.20 10.00 -20.30
CA ALA A 5 -0.42 8.84 -21.18
C ALA A 5 0.81 8.30 -21.92
N THR A 6 2.03 8.59 -21.50
CA THR A 6 3.22 8.01 -22.17
C THR A 6 4.27 7.65 -21.16
N THR A 7 4.23 6.40 -20.70
CA THR A 7 5.39 5.84 -20.04
C THR A 7 6.13 5.06 -21.10
N ASP A 8 7.29 5.58 -21.53
CA ASP A 8 8.16 4.93 -22.51
C ASP A 8 8.20 3.40 -22.29
N PRO A 9 7.87 2.56 -23.30
CA PRO A 9 7.95 1.11 -23.17
C PRO A 9 9.29 0.61 -22.61
N SER A 10 10.38 1.36 -22.86
CA SER A 10 11.70 1.08 -22.31
C SER A 10 11.75 1.20 -20.78
N PHE A 11 10.99 2.13 -20.20
CA PHE A 11 10.84 2.30 -18.75
C PHE A 11 10.13 1.10 -18.14
N LEU A 12 8.98 0.67 -18.70
CA LEU A 12 8.22 -0.44 -18.13
C LEU A 12 9.02 -1.75 -18.15
N ALA A 13 9.77 -2.00 -19.23
CA ALA A 13 10.67 -3.15 -19.32
C ALA A 13 11.82 -3.08 -18.29
N SER A 14 12.39 -1.89 -18.08
CA SER A 14 13.45 -1.67 -17.10
C SER A 14 12.94 -1.83 -15.66
N LEU A 15 11.76 -1.29 -15.36
CA LEU A 15 11.09 -1.45 -14.07
C LEU A 15 10.80 -2.92 -13.79
N ALA A 16 10.19 -3.64 -14.74
CA ALA A 16 9.92 -5.07 -14.59
C ALA A 16 11.19 -5.86 -14.23
N ARG A 17 12.30 -5.60 -14.92
CA ARG A 17 13.60 -6.24 -14.65
C ARG A 17 14.11 -5.90 -13.25
N ALA A 18 14.05 -4.63 -12.84
CA ALA A 18 14.51 -4.18 -11.52
C ALA A 18 13.70 -4.82 -10.37
N LEU A 19 12.39 -5.03 -10.59
CA LEU A 19 11.50 -5.65 -9.61
C LEU A 19 11.62 -7.18 -9.55
N GLY A 20 12.29 -7.81 -10.52
CA GLY A 20 12.31 -9.27 -10.69
C GLY A 20 11.00 -9.83 -11.24
N VAL A 21 10.24 -9.01 -11.97
CA VAL A 21 9.06 -9.46 -12.72
C VAL A 21 9.52 -10.25 -13.93
N THR A 22 9.04 -11.48 -14.04
CA THR A 22 9.40 -12.40 -15.11
C THR A 22 8.48 -12.29 -16.32
N ARG A 23 7.22 -11.89 -16.11
CA ARG A 23 6.17 -11.86 -17.12
C ARG A 23 5.20 -10.72 -16.83
N VAL A 24 4.78 -10.02 -17.87
CA VAL A 24 3.60 -9.15 -17.86
C VAL A 24 2.65 -9.67 -18.93
N ALA A 25 1.46 -10.12 -18.56
CA ALA A 25 0.52 -10.77 -19.47
C ALA A 25 -0.80 -10.01 -19.55
N ARG A 26 -1.39 -9.95 -20.76
CA ARG A 26 -2.75 -9.43 -20.97
C ARG A 26 -3.77 -10.49 -20.59
N VAL A 27 -4.74 -10.11 -19.77
CA VAL A 27 -5.83 -10.99 -19.30
C VAL A 27 -7.23 -10.43 -19.54
N THR A 28 -7.34 -9.31 -20.27
CA THR A 28 -8.60 -8.64 -20.70
C THR A 28 -9.69 -9.57 -21.24
N GLY A 29 -9.32 -10.70 -21.86
CA GLY A 29 -10.28 -11.67 -22.44
C GLY A 29 -10.85 -12.70 -21.46
N LEU A 30 -10.48 -12.65 -20.17
CA LEU A 30 -11.01 -13.56 -19.16
C LEU A 30 -12.36 -13.10 -18.58
N ASP A 31 -12.75 -11.84 -18.80
CA ASP A 31 -14.07 -11.32 -18.47
C ASP A 31 -14.79 -10.75 -19.71
N ARG A 32 -15.97 -10.15 -19.49
CA ARG A 32 -16.80 -9.53 -20.55
C ARG A 32 -16.95 -8.01 -20.37
N THR A 33 -16.12 -7.38 -19.55
CA THR A 33 -16.25 -5.97 -19.16
C THR A 33 -15.77 -5.02 -20.25
N GLY A 34 -14.88 -5.49 -21.14
CA GLY A 34 -14.23 -4.66 -22.15
C GLY A 34 -13.16 -3.71 -21.60
N VAL A 35 -12.81 -3.83 -20.32
CA VAL A 35 -11.73 -3.06 -19.67
C VAL A 35 -10.41 -3.80 -19.83
N GLU A 36 -9.34 -3.11 -20.21
CA GLU A 36 -8.03 -3.75 -20.35
C GLU A 36 -7.47 -4.12 -18.97
N VAL A 37 -7.03 -5.38 -18.84
CA VAL A 37 -6.44 -5.93 -17.62
C VAL A 37 -5.13 -6.63 -17.95
N ALA A 38 -4.11 -6.37 -17.13
CA ALA A 38 -2.81 -7.01 -17.21
C ALA A 38 -2.39 -7.55 -15.85
N CYS A 39 -1.58 -8.60 -15.84
CA CYS A 39 -0.95 -9.12 -14.63
C CYS A 39 0.58 -9.10 -14.72
N ALA A 40 1.25 -8.72 -13.65
CA ALA A 40 2.71 -8.75 -13.50
C ALA A 40 3.11 -9.87 -12.54
N VAL A 41 3.94 -10.81 -13.01
CA VAL A 41 4.35 -12.01 -12.27
C VAL A 41 5.77 -11.85 -11.75
N ARG A 42 5.91 -11.68 -10.44
CA ARG A 42 7.16 -11.63 -9.67
C ARG A 42 7.27 -12.89 -8.79
N PRO A 43 7.95 -13.96 -9.25
CA PRO A 43 8.00 -15.22 -8.51
C PRO A 43 8.60 -15.12 -7.10
N GLY A 44 9.56 -14.21 -6.91
CA GLY A 44 10.18 -13.93 -5.61
C GLY A 44 9.47 -12.83 -4.79
N GLY A 45 8.20 -12.56 -5.05
CA GLY A 45 7.36 -11.72 -4.20
C GLY A 45 7.01 -12.43 -2.89
N HIS A 46 7.06 -11.70 -1.78
CA HIS A 46 6.69 -12.21 -0.47
C HIS A 46 5.23 -11.90 -0.12
N VAL A 47 4.79 -10.66 -0.36
CA VAL A 47 3.39 -10.26 -0.09
C VAL A 47 2.47 -10.86 -1.15
N LEU A 48 2.75 -10.58 -2.43
CA LEU A 48 2.07 -11.17 -3.58
C LEU A 48 3.07 -11.43 -4.71
N GLN A 49 2.87 -12.54 -5.42
CA GLN A 49 3.66 -12.90 -6.59
C GLN A 49 3.02 -12.45 -7.90
N VAL A 50 1.74 -12.07 -7.89
CA VAL A 50 1.00 -11.58 -9.05
C VAL A 50 0.22 -10.34 -8.65
N CYS A 51 0.54 -9.22 -9.30
CA CYS A 51 -0.19 -7.95 -9.15
C CYS A 51 -0.97 -7.66 -10.44
N ASN A 52 -2.10 -6.97 -10.35
CA ASN A 52 -3.00 -6.74 -11.47
C ASN A 52 -3.21 -5.26 -11.70
N GLY A 53 -3.12 -4.83 -12.94
CA GLY A 53 -3.46 -3.48 -13.34
C GLY A 53 -4.62 -3.48 -14.32
N LYS A 54 -5.33 -2.36 -14.33
CA LYS A 54 -6.47 -2.10 -15.19
C LYS A 54 -6.31 -0.73 -15.86
N GLY A 55 -6.83 -0.59 -17.07
CA GLY A 55 -6.72 0.64 -17.86
C GLY A 55 -7.66 0.65 -19.05
N LEU A 56 -7.68 1.77 -19.77
CA LEU A 56 -8.35 1.90 -21.06
C LEU A 56 -7.52 1.28 -22.19
N THR A 57 -6.21 1.17 -21.98
CA THR A 57 -5.29 0.47 -22.87
C THR A 57 -4.51 -0.61 -22.12
N PHE A 58 -3.98 -1.58 -22.85
CA PHE A 58 -3.10 -2.59 -22.27
C PHE A 58 -1.83 -1.97 -21.64
N GLU A 59 -1.31 -0.88 -22.20
CA GLU A 59 -0.12 -0.20 -21.65
C GLU A 59 -0.43 0.38 -20.27
N GLU A 60 -1.58 1.03 -20.11
CA GLU A 60 -2.05 1.54 -18.82
C GLU A 60 -2.25 0.41 -17.81
N ALA A 61 -2.88 -0.70 -18.24
CA ALA A 61 -3.07 -1.87 -17.40
C ALA A 61 -1.73 -2.51 -16.98
N ALA A 62 -0.80 -2.69 -17.91
CA ALA A 62 0.53 -3.24 -17.63
C ALA A 62 1.32 -2.36 -16.66
N ARG A 63 1.24 -1.04 -16.85
CA ARG A 63 1.83 -0.06 -15.95
C ARG A 63 1.24 -0.12 -14.55
N GLY A 64 -0.09 -0.21 -14.42
CA GLY A 64 -0.76 -0.38 -13.13
C GLY A 64 -0.25 -1.63 -12.39
N ALA A 65 -0.16 -2.76 -13.09
CA ALA A 65 0.33 -4.01 -12.51
C ALA A 65 1.79 -3.89 -12.02
N LEU A 66 2.64 -3.17 -12.78
CA LEU A 66 4.03 -2.95 -12.41
C LEU A 66 4.21 -1.96 -11.25
N LEU A 67 3.39 -0.91 -11.17
CA LEU A 67 3.43 0.04 -10.07
C LEU A 67 2.95 -0.59 -8.76
N GLU A 68 1.87 -1.37 -8.79
CA GLU A 68 1.43 -2.16 -7.63
C GLU A 68 2.53 -3.14 -7.20
N THR A 69 3.18 -3.82 -8.16
CA THR A 69 4.33 -4.68 -7.86
C THR A 69 5.48 -3.91 -7.21
N ALA A 70 5.72 -2.66 -7.62
CA ALA A 70 6.76 -1.80 -7.06
C ALA A 70 6.48 -1.41 -5.61
N GLU A 71 5.21 -1.13 -5.28
CA GLU A 71 4.78 -0.84 -3.90
C GLU A 71 5.07 -2.01 -2.98
N LEU A 72 4.64 -3.22 -3.36
CA LEU A 72 4.89 -4.43 -2.57
C LEU A 72 6.39 -4.74 -2.49
N TRP A 73 7.12 -4.60 -3.60
CA TRP A 73 8.56 -4.78 -3.65
C TRP A 73 9.30 -3.85 -2.67
N ALA A 74 8.82 -2.61 -2.52
CA ALA A 74 9.38 -1.62 -1.59
C ALA A 74 9.00 -1.94 -0.13
N ALA A 75 7.76 -2.33 0.13
CA ALA A 75 7.29 -2.72 1.47
C ALA A 75 8.07 -3.92 2.02
N GLU A 76 8.47 -4.86 1.16
CA GLU A 76 9.28 -6.02 1.54
C GLU A 76 10.74 -5.68 1.85
N ARG A 77 11.23 -4.49 1.47
CA ARG A 77 12.64 -4.11 1.54
C ARG A 77 12.89 -3.05 2.59
N VAL A 78 13.32 -3.54 3.74
CA VAL A 78 13.71 -2.70 4.86
C VAL A 78 15.17 -2.32 4.75
N ARG A 79 15.47 -1.04 4.95
CA ARG A 79 16.83 -0.53 5.14
C ARG A 79 17.11 -0.39 6.64
N PRO A 80 17.86 -1.31 7.29
CA PRO A 80 18.05 -1.30 8.73
C PRO A 80 18.64 0.00 9.28
N GLU A 81 19.48 0.67 8.51
CA GLU A 81 20.10 1.96 8.84
C GLU A 81 19.08 3.11 8.95
N LEU A 82 17.87 2.91 8.44
CA LEU A 82 16.77 3.86 8.52
C LEU A 82 15.80 3.60 9.68
N LEU A 83 16.06 2.55 10.47
CA LEU A 83 15.25 2.19 11.61
C LEU A 83 15.86 2.69 12.91
N ARG A 84 14.99 3.05 13.85
CA ARG A 84 15.36 3.31 15.24
C ARG A 84 14.71 2.28 16.15
N TRP A 85 15.49 1.62 16.99
CA TRP A 85 14.97 0.66 17.96
C TRP A 85 14.71 1.32 19.30
N GLY A 86 13.50 1.16 19.81
CA GLY A 86 13.09 1.70 21.11
C GLY A 86 11.64 1.40 21.45
N SER A 87 11.24 1.76 22.67
CA SER A 87 9.84 1.84 23.07
C SER A 87 9.25 3.20 22.69
N GLN A 88 7.92 3.33 22.75
CA GLN A 88 7.26 4.62 22.54
C GLN A 88 7.71 5.64 23.60
N GLU A 89 7.77 5.23 24.87
CA GLU A 89 8.21 6.06 25.99
C GLU A 89 9.65 6.59 25.80
N GLU A 90 10.55 5.74 25.32
CA GLU A 90 11.94 6.12 25.03
C GLU A 90 12.02 7.19 23.91
N LEU A 91 11.13 7.11 22.91
CA LEU A 91 11.11 8.05 21.78
C LEU A 91 10.41 9.37 22.11
N GLU A 92 9.35 9.35 22.90
CA GLU A 92 8.68 10.57 23.36
C GLU A 92 9.65 11.45 24.16
N GLY A 93 10.56 10.85 24.92
CA GLY A 93 11.64 11.56 25.62
C GLY A 93 12.66 12.28 24.71
N THR A 94 12.60 12.06 23.39
CA THR A 94 13.51 12.69 22.41
C THR A 94 13.01 14.03 21.87
N GLY A 95 11.76 14.41 22.19
CA GLY A 95 11.14 15.66 21.73
C GLY A 95 10.63 15.65 20.28
N VAL A 96 10.72 14.52 19.58
CA VAL A 96 10.08 14.30 18.27
C VAL A 96 8.71 13.66 18.51
N ALA A 97 7.69 14.06 17.74
CA ALA A 97 6.36 13.47 17.84
C ALA A 97 6.41 11.95 17.59
N VAL A 98 5.58 11.20 18.31
CA VAL A 98 5.45 9.75 18.17
C VAL A 98 3.98 9.41 17.93
N TRP A 99 3.71 8.68 16.85
CA TRP A 99 2.40 8.11 16.58
C TRP A 99 2.50 6.61 16.86
N GLY A 100 1.96 6.20 18.00
CA GLY A 100 1.97 4.81 18.46
C GLY A 100 1.15 3.86 17.58
N VAL A 101 1.05 2.59 18.00
CA VAL A 101 0.27 1.56 17.30
C VAL A 101 -1.20 1.96 17.17
N ASP A 102 -1.75 2.58 18.21
CA ASP A 102 -3.11 3.11 18.28
C ASP A 102 -3.38 4.22 17.26
N ALA A 103 -2.36 5.01 16.92
CA ALA A 103 -2.46 6.11 15.97
C ALA A 103 -2.46 5.65 14.49
N LEU A 104 -2.13 4.39 14.19
CA LEU A 104 -2.12 3.85 12.82
C LEU A 104 -3.52 3.48 12.30
N GLY A 105 -4.57 3.59 13.13
CA GLY A 105 -5.96 3.46 12.73
C GLY A 105 -6.38 2.05 12.27
N SER A 106 -7.54 1.94 11.60
CA SER A 106 -8.13 0.67 11.17
C SER A 106 -7.30 -0.11 10.12
N ALA A 107 -6.30 0.53 9.52
CA ALA A 107 -5.31 -0.09 8.64
C ALA A 107 -4.25 -0.90 9.41
N GLY A 108 -4.13 -0.69 10.72
CA GLY A 108 -3.27 -1.41 11.65
C GLY A 108 -4.08 -1.96 12.80
N GLN A 109 -4.84 -3.03 12.56
CA GLN A 109 -5.48 -3.75 13.68
C GLN A 109 -4.38 -4.20 14.65
N GLU A 110 -4.56 -3.89 15.93
CA GLU A 110 -3.70 -4.37 17.01
C GLU A 110 -3.80 -5.89 17.06
N VAL A 111 -2.76 -6.59 16.59
CA VAL A 111 -2.80 -8.05 16.42
C VAL A 111 -2.75 -8.75 17.78
N ALA A 112 -2.03 -8.16 18.73
CA ALA A 112 -1.85 -8.69 20.06
C ALA A 112 -1.69 -7.54 21.05
N PRO A 113 -2.76 -7.15 21.77
CA PRO A 113 -2.70 -5.95 22.62
C PRO A 113 -1.64 -5.96 23.72
N ARG A 114 -1.29 -7.15 24.20
CA ARG A 114 -0.21 -7.35 25.17
C ARG A 114 1.18 -7.00 24.62
N LEU A 115 1.32 -6.95 23.30
CA LEU A 115 2.56 -6.66 22.58
C LEU A 115 2.57 -5.24 21.98
N ALA A 116 1.52 -4.44 22.16
CA ALA A 116 1.45 -3.07 21.64
C ALA A 116 1.52 -1.99 22.74
N GLY A 117 1.86 -2.38 23.98
CA GLY A 117 2.04 -1.43 25.08
C GLY A 117 3.21 -0.46 24.85
N PRO A 118 3.16 0.75 25.44
CA PRO A 118 4.13 1.83 25.17
C PRO A 118 5.57 1.52 25.61
N ALA A 119 5.76 0.56 26.52
CA ALA A 119 7.06 0.05 26.94
C ALA A 119 7.64 -1.05 26.02
N VAL A 120 6.86 -1.58 25.08
CA VAL A 120 7.34 -2.62 24.16
C VAL A 120 8.35 -2.03 23.18
N ARG A 121 9.52 -2.66 23.07
CA ARG A 121 10.56 -2.24 22.15
C ARG A 121 10.35 -2.85 20.76
N LEU A 122 10.30 -1.99 19.76
CA LEU A 122 10.12 -2.35 18.35
C LEU A 122 10.94 -1.41 17.44
N ALA A 123 10.92 -1.69 16.14
CA ALA A 123 11.57 -0.84 15.16
C ALA A 123 10.65 0.30 14.72
N TRP A 124 11.19 1.52 14.69
CA TRP A 124 10.50 2.74 14.32
C TRP A 124 11.09 3.34 13.04
N ARG A 125 10.24 3.99 12.26
CA ARG A 125 10.62 4.71 11.04
C ARG A 125 10.28 6.19 11.20
N GLU A 126 11.22 7.05 10.82
CA GLU A 126 10.94 8.48 10.73
C GLU A 126 10.05 8.74 9.50
N ALA A 127 8.95 9.42 9.73
CA ALA A 127 8.01 9.90 8.73
C ALA A 127 7.86 11.42 8.84
N ARG A 128 7.11 12.00 7.91
CA ARG A 128 6.80 13.43 7.87
C ARG A 128 5.29 13.62 7.95
N GLU A 129 4.83 14.39 8.91
CA GLU A 129 3.44 14.84 8.95
C GLU A 129 3.20 15.82 7.79
N LEU A 130 2.18 15.58 6.97
CA LEU A 130 1.94 16.39 5.78
C LEU A 130 1.43 17.81 6.06
N HIS A 131 0.68 18.02 7.15
CA HIS A 131 0.12 19.33 7.47
C HIS A 131 1.17 20.29 8.03
N THR A 132 1.92 19.84 9.03
CA THR A 132 2.94 20.68 9.68
C THR A 132 4.33 20.57 9.04
N GLY A 133 4.57 19.51 8.26
CA GLY A 133 5.89 19.17 7.73
C GLY A 133 6.87 18.65 8.78
N THR A 134 6.45 18.42 10.03
CA THR A 134 7.34 17.99 11.11
C THR A 134 7.68 16.50 11.01
N ALA A 135 8.81 16.12 11.62
CA ALA A 135 9.20 14.72 11.74
C ALA A 135 8.35 14.03 12.81
N VAL A 136 7.95 12.80 12.53
CA VAL A 136 7.20 11.94 13.46
C VAL A 136 7.72 10.52 13.37
N TRP A 137 7.84 9.84 14.51
CA TRP A 137 8.12 8.41 14.57
C TRP A 137 6.82 7.61 14.40
N VAL A 138 6.86 6.61 13.53
CA VAL A 138 5.79 5.61 13.35
C VAL A 138 6.36 4.20 13.49
N PRO A 139 5.59 3.21 13.97
CA PRO A 139 6.00 1.82 13.98
C PRO A 139 6.37 1.36 12.57
N ALA A 140 7.58 0.81 12.40
CA ALA A 140 8.05 0.34 11.09
C ALA A 140 7.20 -0.80 10.54
N GLN A 141 6.50 -1.53 11.41
CA GLN A 141 5.54 -2.59 11.05
C GLN A 141 4.30 -2.05 10.31
N GLY A 142 3.96 -0.76 10.46
CA GLY A 142 2.91 -0.12 9.67
C GLY A 142 3.37 0.31 8.27
N VAL A 143 4.68 0.24 8.00
CA VAL A 143 5.29 0.70 6.74
C VAL A 143 5.82 -0.48 5.92
N TYR A 144 6.36 -1.50 6.58
CA TYR A 144 7.10 -2.59 5.95
C TYR A 144 6.49 -3.97 6.25
N CYS A 145 6.62 -4.88 5.28
CA CYS A 145 6.27 -6.29 5.39
C CYS A 145 7.44 -7.17 4.90
N PRO A 146 8.55 -7.22 5.64
CA PRO A 146 9.73 -7.97 5.22
C PRO A 146 9.50 -9.49 5.30
N PRO A 147 10.10 -10.29 4.39
CA PRO A 147 10.06 -11.74 4.48
C PRO A 147 10.64 -12.26 5.80
N SER A 148 10.08 -13.36 6.31
CA SER A 148 10.61 -14.03 7.50
C SER A 148 12.10 -14.37 7.35
N GLY A 149 12.88 -14.13 8.40
CA GLY A 149 14.33 -14.38 8.38
C GLY A 149 15.18 -13.25 7.78
N THR A 150 14.58 -12.11 7.42
CA THR A 150 15.32 -10.92 6.97
C THR A 150 15.52 -9.90 8.11
N VAL A 151 14.93 -8.71 8.03
CA VAL A 151 15.04 -7.66 9.06
C VAL A 151 13.91 -7.81 10.06
N ALA A 152 14.25 -7.95 11.35
CA ALA A 152 13.26 -7.96 12.42
C ALA A 152 12.71 -6.55 12.66
N LEU A 153 11.39 -6.43 12.90
CA LEU A 153 10.74 -5.15 13.22
C LEU A 153 10.20 -5.09 14.66
N GLY A 154 10.47 -6.12 15.46
CA GLY A 154 9.94 -6.29 16.81
C GLY A 154 8.83 -7.35 16.87
N PRO A 155 8.17 -7.52 18.03
CA PRO A 155 6.98 -8.37 18.14
C PRO A 155 5.87 -7.85 17.22
N VAL A 156 5.07 -8.73 16.62
CA VAL A 156 3.98 -8.33 15.72
C VAL A 156 2.87 -7.65 16.53
N SER A 157 2.85 -6.32 16.49
CA SER A 157 1.91 -5.47 17.21
C SER A 157 0.88 -4.84 16.27
N VAL A 158 1.25 -4.67 14.99
CA VAL A 158 0.44 -4.04 13.94
C VAL A 158 0.20 -5.04 12.81
N ALA A 159 -1.05 -5.16 12.36
CA ALA A 159 -1.36 -5.83 11.11
C ALA A 159 -0.93 -4.94 9.93
N TRP A 160 0.10 -5.33 9.19
CA TRP A 160 0.51 -4.59 8.00
C TRP A 160 -0.55 -4.70 6.90
N THR A 161 -0.78 -3.60 6.18
CA THR A 161 -1.68 -3.55 5.01
C THR A 161 -1.04 -2.72 3.89
N THR A 162 -1.51 -2.90 2.66
CA THR A 162 -1.10 -2.08 1.50
C THR A 162 -1.74 -0.69 1.47
N ASN A 163 -2.49 -0.35 2.51
CA ASN A 163 -3.45 0.73 2.53
C ASN A 163 -2.73 2.09 2.52
N GLY A 164 -3.01 2.94 1.53
CA GLY A 164 -2.31 4.23 1.39
C GLY A 164 -0.87 4.07 0.92
N SER A 165 -0.60 3.03 0.12
CA SER A 165 0.66 2.89 -0.60
C SER A 165 0.58 3.61 -1.94
N GLY A 166 1.72 3.94 -2.52
CA GLY A 166 1.74 4.58 -3.83
C GLY A 166 3.10 4.49 -4.49
N ALA A 167 3.12 4.08 -5.76
CA ALA A 167 4.31 4.10 -6.60
C ALA A 167 4.09 4.95 -7.86
N HIS A 168 5.07 5.80 -8.13
CA HIS A 168 5.18 6.56 -9.37
C HIS A 168 6.64 6.99 -9.56
N PRO A 169 7.12 7.18 -10.81
CA PRO A 169 8.42 7.80 -11.07
C PRO A 169 8.62 9.17 -10.40
N GLU A 170 7.51 9.88 -10.15
CA GLU A 170 7.49 11.18 -9.49
C GLU A 170 6.89 11.05 -8.09
N SER A 171 7.66 11.42 -7.06
CA SER A 171 7.26 11.24 -5.66
C SER A 171 5.95 11.95 -5.31
N GLY A 172 5.67 13.13 -5.89
CA GLY A 172 4.43 13.86 -5.67
C GLY A 172 3.19 13.11 -6.17
N LEU A 173 3.30 12.42 -7.31
CA LEU A 173 2.22 11.62 -7.86
C LEU A 173 2.05 10.29 -7.11
N ALA A 174 3.13 9.71 -6.60
CA ALA A 174 3.08 8.56 -5.69
C ALA A 174 2.34 8.91 -4.39
N LEU A 175 2.66 10.07 -3.79
CA LEU A 175 1.99 10.58 -2.60
C LEU A 175 0.51 10.89 -2.87
N LEU A 176 0.19 11.52 -4.00
CA LEU A 176 -1.20 11.77 -4.39
C LEU A 176 -1.99 10.47 -4.51
N HIS A 177 -1.41 9.43 -5.13
CA HIS A 177 -2.05 8.12 -5.23
C HIS A 177 -2.35 7.53 -3.84
N ALA A 178 -1.34 7.49 -2.96
CA ALA A 178 -1.47 7.00 -1.59
C ALA A 178 -2.59 7.71 -0.81
N LEU A 179 -2.66 9.04 -0.91
CA LEU A 179 -3.69 9.82 -0.23
C LEU A 179 -5.09 9.56 -0.79
N LEU A 180 -5.22 9.47 -2.11
CA LEU A 180 -6.50 9.17 -2.75
C LEU A 180 -6.98 7.76 -2.41
N GLU A 181 -6.08 6.78 -2.41
CA GLU A 181 -6.40 5.40 -2.02
C GLU A 181 -6.82 5.31 -0.55
N ALA A 182 -6.08 5.94 0.37
CA ALA A 182 -6.44 5.99 1.78
C ALA A 182 -7.81 6.66 1.99
N THR A 183 -8.10 7.73 1.26
CA THR A 183 -9.41 8.41 1.28
C THR A 183 -10.50 7.48 0.75
N GLU A 184 -10.26 6.79 -0.36
CA GLU A 184 -11.20 5.81 -0.93
C GLU A 184 -11.54 4.71 0.10
N ARG A 185 -10.53 4.15 0.77
CA ARG A 185 -10.73 3.09 1.77
C ARG A 185 -11.47 3.59 3.02
N ASP A 186 -11.21 4.82 3.49
CA ASP A 186 -12.01 5.44 4.56
C ASP A 186 -13.48 5.59 4.14
N GLN A 187 -13.75 6.14 2.96
CA GLN A 187 -15.12 6.32 2.48
C GLN A 187 -15.85 4.99 2.28
N LEU A 188 -15.17 3.98 1.72
CA LEU A 188 -15.73 2.63 1.58
C LEU A 188 -16.04 2.01 2.94
N SER A 189 -15.16 2.14 3.93
CA SER A 189 -15.41 1.60 5.28
C SER A 189 -16.62 2.23 5.97
N ARG A 190 -16.89 3.52 5.73
CA ARG A 190 -18.06 4.24 6.25
C ARG A 190 -19.34 3.88 5.50
N ALA A 191 -19.25 3.75 4.17
CA ALA A 191 -20.38 3.43 3.33
C ALA A 191 -20.81 1.96 3.47
N LEU A 192 -19.86 1.06 3.64
CA LEU A 192 -20.05 -0.39 3.72
C LEU A 192 -19.40 -0.95 4.99
N PRO A 193 -19.95 -0.64 6.19
CA PRO A 193 -19.35 -1.01 7.46
C PRO A 193 -19.33 -2.53 7.71
N GLU A 194 -20.24 -3.28 7.10
CA GLU A 194 -20.26 -4.75 7.12
C GLU A 194 -19.54 -5.38 5.92
N GLY A 195 -18.81 -4.57 5.15
CA GLY A 195 -18.15 -4.98 3.93
C GLY A 195 -19.11 -5.11 2.74
N TRP A 196 -18.71 -5.90 1.75
CA TRP A 196 -19.43 -6.09 0.48
C TRP A 196 -20.61 -7.05 0.65
N THR A 197 -21.62 -6.67 1.43
CA THR A 197 -22.87 -7.42 1.51
C THR A 197 -23.70 -7.22 0.24
N GLU A 198 -24.45 -8.24 -0.17
CA GLU A 198 -25.32 -8.15 -1.34
C GLU A 198 -26.29 -6.97 -1.24
N GLU A 199 -26.91 -6.79 -0.07
CA GLU A 199 -27.78 -5.67 0.26
C GLU A 199 -27.06 -4.32 0.13
N GLY A 200 -25.83 -4.23 0.65
CA GLY A 200 -25.00 -3.04 0.59
C GLY A 200 -24.62 -2.64 -0.84
N VAL A 201 -24.34 -3.62 -1.70
CA VAL A 201 -24.03 -3.45 -3.12
C VAL A 201 -25.29 -3.09 -3.90
N VAL A 202 -26.36 -3.88 -3.79
CA VAL A 202 -27.63 -3.66 -4.52
C VAL A 202 -28.25 -2.31 -4.17
N GLY A 203 -28.16 -1.89 -2.90
CA GLY A 203 -28.64 -0.58 -2.47
C GLY A 203 -27.90 0.61 -3.09
N ARG A 204 -26.70 0.40 -3.63
CA ARG A 204 -25.82 1.42 -4.20
C ARG A 204 -25.55 1.27 -5.70
N MET A 205 -26.01 0.18 -6.32
CA MET A 205 -25.93 0.02 -7.76
C MET A 205 -26.68 1.14 -8.47
N LEU A 206 -26.00 1.84 -9.38
CA LEU A 206 -26.63 2.75 -10.31
C LEU A 206 -27.61 1.95 -11.17
N ARG A 207 -28.91 2.18 -10.98
CA ARG A 207 -29.91 1.52 -11.79
C ARG A 207 -30.12 2.31 -13.07
N THR A 208 -29.90 1.65 -14.21
CA THR A 208 -29.95 2.26 -15.54
C THR A 208 -31.34 2.76 -15.91
N ASP A 209 -32.40 2.21 -15.29
CA ASP A 209 -33.78 2.68 -15.41
C ASP A 209 -34.03 4.03 -14.72
N ARG A 210 -33.14 4.49 -13.83
CA ARG A 210 -33.23 5.75 -13.09
C ARG A 210 -32.32 6.86 -13.63
N LEU A 211 -31.58 6.59 -14.71
CA LEU A 211 -30.67 7.54 -15.37
C LEU A 211 -31.31 8.22 -16.60
N GLY A 212 -32.64 8.17 -16.72
CA GLY A 212 -33.42 8.82 -17.77
C GLY A 212 -33.79 10.26 -17.45
#